data_AF-A0A962IIU0-F1
#
_entry.id   AF-A0A962IIU0-F1
#
_cell.length_a   1.000
_cell.length_b   1.000
_cell.length_c   1.000
_cell.angle_alpha   90.00
_cell.angle_beta   90.00
_cell.angle_gamma   90.00
#
_symmetry.space_group_name_H-M   'P 1'
#
loop_
_entity.id
_entity.type
_entity.pdbx_description
1 polymer ?
#
loop_
_entity_poly.entity_id
_entity_poly.type
_entity_poly.pdbx_seq_one_letter_code
_entity_poly.pdbx_strand_id
1 'polypeptide(L)'
;MADDFKTLADLAVINDANAADLGATDIFNAAPFLSALYAITTDGNTHKYVKETGAPVVGFRAINAGIEYDKSTDVLVTVTLALLDASMRIDKGLADQYRNGPDAYMAR
;
A
#
# COMPACT_ATOMS: atom_id res chain seq x y z
N MET A 1 10.07 4.67 -14.74
CA MET A 1 10.57 5.68 -13.79
C MET A 1 12.08 5.70 -13.97
N ALA A 2 12.70 6.87 -14.09
CA ALA A 2 14.15 6.94 -14.22
C ALA A 2 14.78 6.65 -12.86
N ASP A 3 15.90 5.92 -12.84
CA ASP A 3 16.62 5.63 -11.61
C ASP A 3 17.22 6.92 -11.05
N ASP A 4 16.94 7.20 -9.77
CA ASP A 4 17.51 8.33 -9.04
C ASP A 4 18.44 7.79 -7.95
N PHE A 5 19.74 7.93 -8.17
CA PHE A 5 20.76 7.43 -7.25
C PHE A 5 21.37 8.56 -6.45
N LYS A 6 21.65 8.29 -5.17
CA LYS A 6 22.41 9.21 -4.32
C LYS A 6 23.78 9.47 -4.91
N THR A 7 24.16 10.74 -4.95
CA THR A 7 25.42 11.21 -5.51
C THR A 7 26.40 11.61 -4.41
N LEU A 8 27.66 11.82 -4.78
CA LEU A 8 28.69 12.30 -3.86
C LEU A 8 28.34 13.68 -3.25
N ALA A 9 27.55 14.49 -3.97
CA ALA A 9 27.06 15.77 -3.48
C ALA A 9 26.08 15.60 -2.31
N ASP A 10 25.23 14.58 -2.35
CA ASP A 10 24.33 14.25 -1.23
C ASP A 10 25.13 13.80 -0.01
N LEU A 11 26.16 12.96 -0.22
CA LEU A 11 27.03 12.50 0.86
C LEU A 11 27.80 13.66 1.52
N ALA A 12 28.22 14.67 0.74
CA ALA A 12 28.94 15.83 1.27
C ALA A 12 28.10 16.69 2.23
N VAL A 13 26.79 16.82 1.98
CA VAL A 13 25.87 17.54 2.88
C VAL A 13 25.71 16.79 4.22
N ILE A 14 25.72 15.46 4.17
CA ILE A 14 25.49 14.61 5.34
C ILE A 14 26.79 14.45 6.16
N ASN A 15 27.94 14.36 5.49
CA ASN A 15 29.26 14.23 6.12
C ASN A 15 29.89 15.56 6.55
N ASP A 16 29.16 16.68 6.53
CA ASP A 16 29.71 17.96 7.00
C ASP A 16 30.18 17.84 8.47
N ALA A 17 31.37 18.35 8.76
CA ALA A 17 31.94 18.35 10.12
C ALA A 17 31.22 19.33 11.05
N ASN A 18 30.53 20.33 10.50
CA ASN A 18 29.79 21.33 11.26
C ASN A 18 28.29 20.99 11.39
N ALA A 19 27.81 19.97 10.68
CA ALA A 19 26.43 19.51 10.80
C ALA A 19 26.28 18.66 12.06
N ALA A 20 25.38 19.06 12.95
CA ALA A 20 24.96 18.24 14.08
C ALA A 20 23.93 17.20 13.59
N ASP A 21 24.21 15.92 13.82
CA ASP A 21 23.26 14.84 13.56
C ASP A 21 22.17 14.87 14.64
N LEU A 22 21.07 15.55 14.33
CA LEU A 22 19.92 15.71 15.24
C LEU A 22 18.92 14.56 15.11
N GLY A 23 19.08 13.64 14.14
CA GLY A 23 18.06 12.64 13.81
C GLY A 23 16.68 13.24 13.46
N ALA A 24 16.63 14.55 13.21
CA ALA A 24 15.41 15.29 12.94
C ALA A 24 14.94 14.92 11.53
N THR A 25 13.91 14.07 11.47
CA THR A 25 13.24 13.70 10.24
C THR A 25 11.89 14.39 10.17
N ASP A 26 11.64 15.11 9.08
CA ASP A 26 10.31 15.60 8.71
C ASP A 26 9.55 14.55 7.87
N ILE A 27 10.19 13.40 7.62
CA ILE A 27 9.61 12.26 6.92
C ILE A 27 9.04 11.31 7.99
N PHE A 28 7.74 11.06 7.89
CA PHE A 28 7.03 10.09 8.72
C PHE A 28 7.45 8.65 8.33
N ASN A 29 8.51 8.14 8.95
CA ASN A 29 9.00 6.76 8.74
C ASN A 29 8.02 5.68 9.20
N ALA A 30 7.08 6.03 10.09
CA ALA A 30 5.92 5.21 10.38
C ALA A 30 4.78 5.68 9.49
N ALA A 31 4.24 4.81 8.65
CA ALA A 31 2.96 5.03 7.98
C ALA A 31 1.84 4.48 8.89
N PRO A 32 1.32 5.27 9.87
CA PRO A 32 0.33 4.77 10.83
C PRO A 32 -0.94 4.27 10.15
N PHE A 33 -1.28 4.86 9.00
CA PHE A 33 -2.40 4.44 8.19
C PHE A 33 -2.26 3.01 7.65
N LEU A 34 -1.07 2.66 7.12
CA LEU A 34 -0.81 1.31 6.62
C LEU A 34 -0.76 0.29 7.76
N SER A 35 -0.27 0.69 8.94
CA SER A 35 -0.26 -0.18 10.12
C SER A 35 -1.64 -0.40 10.74
N ALA A 36 -2.57 0.54 10.60
CA ALA A 36 -3.92 0.43 11.14
C ALA A 36 -4.91 -0.24 10.16
N LEU A 37 -4.50 -0.44 8.91
CA LEU A 37 -5.32 -1.04 7.87
C LEU A 37 -5.54 -2.53 8.15
N TYR A 38 -6.79 -2.97 8.07
CA TYR A 38 -7.15 -4.37 8.18
C TYR A 38 -6.68 -5.13 6.94
N ALA A 39 -5.88 -6.18 7.16
CA ALA A 39 -5.37 -7.06 6.11
C ALA A 39 -6.07 -8.41 6.16
N ILE A 40 -6.50 -8.89 4.99
CA ILE A 40 -7.12 -10.21 4.82
C ILE A 40 -6.31 -10.98 3.77
N THR A 41 -6.03 -12.25 4.05
CA THR A 41 -5.43 -13.16 3.08
C THR A 41 -6.45 -13.57 2.02
N THR A 42 -6.08 -13.51 0.75
CA THR A 42 -6.91 -14.00 -0.36
C THR A 42 -6.16 -15.08 -1.14
N ASP A 43 -6.90 -16.01 -1.73
CA ASP A 43 -6.30 -17.03 -2.59
C ASP A 43 -6.05 -16.45 -3.99
N GLY A 44 -4.78 -16.30 -4.35
CA GLY A 44 -4.34 -15.80 -5.66
C GLY A 44 -4.31 -14.27 -5.78
N ASN A 45 -4.34 -13.76 -7.02
CA ASN A 45 -4.14 -12.34 -7.32
C ASN A 45 -5.43 -11.50 -7.28
N THR A 46 -6.59 -12.11 -6.99
CA THR A 46 -7.87 -11.42 -7.02
C THR A 46 -8.64 -11.64 -5.73
N HIS A 47 -9.11 -10.56 -5.13
CA HIS A 47 -10.09 -10.62 -4.06
C HIS A 47 -11.50 -10.50 -4.67
N LYS A 48 -12.36 -11.49 -4.39
CA LYS A 48 -13.73 -11.54 -4.92
C LYS A 48 -14.72 -11.50 -3.77
N TYR A 49 -15.73 -10.64 -3.90
CA TYR A 49 -16.86 -10.62 -2.97
C TYR A 49 -18.17 -10.46 -3.74
N VAL A 50 -19.24 -10.98 -3.14
CA VAL A 50 -20.60 -10.90 -3.69
C VAL A 50 -21.30 -9.71 -3.04
N LYS A 51 -21.91 -8.87 -3.86
CA LYS A 51 -22.75 -7.75 -3.41
C LYS A 51 -24.18 -7.99 -3.89
N GLU A 52 -25.12 -7.95 -2.96
CA GLU A 52 -26.54 -7.93 -3.26
C GLU A 52 -26.93 -6.57 -3.85
N THR A 53 -27.55 -6.58 -5.03
CA THR A 53 -27.90 -5.37 -5.80
C THR A 53 -29.40 -5.11 -5.90
N GLY A 54 -30.23 -6.10 -5.61
CA GLY A 54 -31.68 -5.94 -5.66
C GLY A 54 -32.37 -6.92 -4.75
N ALA A 55 -33.21 -6.39 -3.86
CA ALA A 55 -34.10 -7.19 -3.02
C ALA A 55 -35.32 -7.65 -3.84
N PRO A 56 -35.91 -8.81 -3.51
CA PRO A 56 -37.11 -9.29 -4.18
C PRO A 56 -38.29 -8.34 -3.91
N VAL A 57 -39.06 -8.02 -4.95
CA VAL A 57 -40.24 -7.18 -4.83
C VAL A 57 -41.43 -7.99 -4.31
N VAL A 58 -42.16 -7.44 -3.34
CA VAL A 58 -43.45 -7.98 -2.89
C VAL A 58 -44.58 -7.04 -3.31
N GLY A 59 -45.68 -7.60 -3.81
CA GLY A 59 -46.83 -6.85 -4.33
C GLY A 59 -48.15 -7.34 -3.75
N PHE A 60 -49.14 -6.44 -3.69
CA PHE A 60 -50.50 -6.80 -3.28
C PHE A 60 -51.21 -7.60 -4.38
N ARG A 61 -51.93 -8.65 -3.97
CA ARG A 61 -52.65 -9.57 -4.86
C ARG A 61 -54.16 -9.42 -4.69
N ALA A 62 -54.90 -9.49 -5.81
CA ALA A 62 -56.36 -9.62 -5.83
C ALA A 62 -56.81 -11.07 -5.56
N ILE A 63 -58.04 -11.26 -5.05
CA ILE A 63 -58.62 -12.59 -4.83
C ILE A 63 -58.61 -13.40 -6.14
N ASN A 64 -58.09 -14.63 -6.07
CA ASN A 64 -57.89 -15.58 -7.18
C ASN A 64 -56.81 -15.27 -8.23
N ALA A 65 -56.02 -14.20 -8.12
CA ALA A 65 -54.86 -13.97 -9.01
C ALA A 65 -53.65 -14.87 -8.63
N GLY A 66 -52.59 -14.99 -9.44
CA GLY A 66 -51.37 -15.70 -9.04
C GLY A 66 -50.53 -14.93 -8.00
N ILE A 67 -49.59 -15.60 -7.33
CA ILE A 67 -48.50 -14.94 -6.58
C ILE A 67 -47.25 -15.08 -7.45
N GLU A 68 -46.62 -13.95 -7.78
CA GLU A 68 -45.33 -13.95 -8.47
C GLU A 68 -44.20 -14.11 -7.46
N TYR A 69 -43.25 -14.99 -7.76
CA TYR A 69 -42.05 -15.19 -6.98
C TYR A 69 -40.91 -14.43 -7.64
N ASP A 70 -40.38 -13.43 -6.92
CA ASP A 70 -39.19 -12.69 -7.32
C ASP A 70 -37.98 -13.17 -6.51
N LYS A 71 -36.76 -12.95 -7.03
CA LYS A 71 -35.51 -13.38 -6.41
C LYS A 71 -34.57 -12.20 -6.21
N SER A 72 -33.75 -12.31 -5.18
CA SER A 72 -32.63 -11.39 -5.00
C SER A 72 -31.62 -11.54 -6.14
N THR A 73 -30.94 -10.44 -6.45
CA THR A 73 -29.90 -10.38 -7.48
C THR A 73 -28.57 -9.99 -6.87
N ASP A 74 -27.55 -10.78 -7.18
CA ASP A 74 -26.19 -10.62 -6.68
C ASP A 74 -25.21 -10.34 -7.83
N VAL A 75 -24.24 -9.46 -7.58
CA VAL A 75 -23.15 -9.16 -8.49
C VAL A 75 -21.81 -9.52 -7.85
N LEU A 76 -20.99 -10.25 -8.59
CA LEU A 76 -19.63 -10.59 -8.19
C LEU A 76 -18.68 -9.43 -8.52
N VAL A 77 -18.08 -8.84 -7.49
CA VAL A 77 -17.06 -7.81 -7.62
C VAL A 77 -15.69 -8.46 -7.51
N THR A 78 -14.80 -8.14 -8.45
CA THR A 78 -13.41 -8.63 -8.45
C THR A 78 -12.46 -7.45 -8.35
N VAL A 79 -11.55 -7.51 -7.38
CA VAL A 79 -10.46 -6.53 -7.20
C VAL A 79 -9.13 -7.23 -7.45
N THR A 80 -8.34 -6.72 -8.40
CA THR A 80 -7.01 -7.25 -8.70
C THR A 80 -5.98 -6.63 -7.75
N LEU A 81 -5.21 -7.47 -7.07
CA LEU A 81 -4.14 -7.05 -6.17
C LEU A 81 -2.88 -6.68 -6.98
N ALA A 82 -2.17 -5.64 -6.52
CA ALA A 82 -0.89 -5.22 -7.08
C ALA A 82 0.23 -5.43 -6.04
N LEU A 83 1.42 -5.78 -6.53
CA LEU A 83 2.63 -5.85 -5.70
C LEU A 83 3.29 -4.47 -5.67
N LEU A 84 3.57 -3.98 -4.47
CA LEU A 84 4.43 -2.82 -4.26
C LEU A 84 5.81 -3.33 -3.84
N ASP A 85 6.82 -3.13 -4.70
CA ASP A 85 8.21 -3.35 -4.35
C ASP A 85 8.89 -1.99 -4.09
N ALA A 86 9.53 -1.87 -2.93
CA ALA A 86 10.27 -0.69 -2.50
C ALA A 86 11.76 -1.00 -2.37
N SER A 87 12.29 -1.83 -3.27
CA SER A 87 13.71 -2.16 -3.28
C SER A 87 14.55 -0.91 -3.61
N MET A 88 15.51 -0.59 -2.73
CA MET A 88 16.45 0.51 -2.90
C MET A 88 17.86 -0.03 -3.13
N ARG A 89 18.65 0.69 -3.93
CA ARG A 89 20.05 0.33 -4.24
C ARG A 89 20.95 1.52 -3.98
N ILE A 90 22.09 1.24 -3.36
CA ILE A 90 23.11 2.24 -3.00
C ILE A 90 24.44 1.77 -3.57
N ASP A 91 25.23 2.72 -4.09
CA ASP A 91 26.60 2.44 -4.53
C ASP A 91 27.49 2.11 -3.31
N LYS A 92 28.22 1.01 -3.40
CA LYS A 92 29.09 0.54 -2.30
C LYS A 92 30.21 1.54 -2.00
N GLY A 93 30.81 2.14 -3.03
CA GLY A 93 31.89 3.11 -2.87
C GLY A 93 31.40 4.39 -2.18
N LEU A 94 30.13 4.76 -2.36
CA LEU A 94 29.49 5.86 -1.66
C LEU A 94 29.18 5.48 -0.19
N ALA A 95 28.66 4.28 0.06
CA ALA A 95 28.34 3.82 1.42
C ALA A 95 29.58 3.69 2.31
N ASP A 96 30.70 3.21 1.75
CA ASP A 96 31.98 3.06 2.48
C ASP A 96 32.61 4.42 2.86
N GLN A 97 32.25 5.52 2.18
CA GLN A 97 32.74 6.87 2.45
C GLN A 97 31.92 7.62 3.51
N TYR A 98 30.87 7.00 4.06
CA TYR A 98 30.08 7.61 5.13
C TYR A 98 30.84 7.61 6.47
N ARG A 99 30.81 8.73 7.20
CA ARG A 99 31.57 8.92 8.44
C ARG A 99 31.28 7.85 9.51
N ASN A 100 30.04 7.36 9.57
CA ASN A 100 29.60 6.38 10.57
C ASN A 100 29.63 4.93 10.03
N GLY A 101 30.24 4.71 8.87
CA GLY A 101 30.37 3.40 8.23
C GLY A 101 29.15 2.99 7.39
N PRO A 102 29.29 1.96 6.54
CA PRO A 102 28.27 1.59 5.54
C PRO A 102 26.95 1.12 6.16
N ASP A 103 26.99 0.43 7.30
CA ASP A 103 25.79 -0.06 7.99
C ASP A 103 24.93 1.08 8.53
N ALA A 104 25.56 2.15 9.03
CA ALA A 104 24.86 3.34 9.49
C ALA A 104 24.28 4.17 8.34
N TYR A 105 24.83 4.04 7.13
CA TYR A 105 24.27 4.68 5.93
C TYR A 105 23.03 3.93 5.41
N MET A 106 22.99 2.60 5.55
CA MET A 106 21.85 1.77 5.12
C MET A 106 20.68 1.81 6.12
N ALA A 107 20.95 2.04 7.41
CA ALA A 107 19.92 2.12 8.44
C ALA A 107 19.16 3.46 8.48
N ARG A 108 19.56 4.43 7.65
CA ARG A 108 18.98 5.77 7.57
C ARG A 108 17.94 5.87 6.47
#